data_AF-A0AAD6N1D2-F1
#
_entry.id   AF-A0AAD6N1D2-F1
#
_cell.length_a   1.000
_cell.length_b   1.000
_cell.length_c   1.000
_cell.angle_alpha   90.00
_cell.angle_beta   90.00
_cell.angle_gamma   90.00
#
_symmetry.space_group_name_H-M   'P 1'
#
loop_
_entity.id
_entity.type
_entity.pdbx_description
1 polymer ?
#
loop_
_entity_poly.entity_id
_entity_poly.type
_entity_poly.pdbx_seq_one_letter_code
_entity_poly.pdbx_strand_id
1 'polypeptide(L)'
;MSETLERQQFYKGRAKISLHHFEINKSAPRTINEFNVQNMDRCLQSEGISRLNPDNFVKVLIDASVLEQALATQNASEAILHGPLQFLNLPDTTRLHVLQGNLRILAATRRSVKWWVAELYTYDGFEPDILDYNTVDELETLMPRLSLNDRAIIQDKMQKGILQKARSEDRPRVLDRLMEIDGRILSFHTFTRDFLFFEACMIALKTLLPKNFGGTMLQGFQEAHFQSLPGLTLQVSEERFENRAPSVDEVIRSYEQLFLAAMRDFPSLTSLKPYQDDQILKEELGSRLDRSINLAEIAMKLGFQNDTILSHGQGTIARYQMVTEEFLRQLQP
;
A
#
# COMPACT_ATOMS: atom_id res chain seq x y z
N MET A 1 28.13 5.49 3.95
CA MET A 1 27.88 6.47 2.87
C MET A 1 26.37 6.52 2.71
N SER A 2 25.73 7.69 2.64
CA SER A 2 24.26 7.74 2.56
C SER A 2 23.80 7.23 1.19
N GLU A 3 22.69 6.48 1.16
CA GLU A 3 22.10 5.89 -0.05
C GLU A 3 21.90 6.90 -1.19
N THR A 4 21.65 8.18 -0.83
CA THR A 4 21.52 9.29 -1.78
C THR A 4 22.82 9.63 -2.50
N LEU A 5 23.97 9.47 -1.85
CA LEU A 5 25.29 9.78 -2.42
C LEU A 5 25.74 8.71 -3.42
N GLU A 6 25.45 7.44 -3.14
CA GLU A 6 25.75 6.31 -4.04
C GLU A 6 24.92 6.39 -5.32
N ARG A 7 23.63 6.74 -5.22
CA ARG A 7 22.77 6.90 -6.42
C ARG A 7 23.22 8.03 -7.34
N GLN A 8 23.81 9.10 -6.80
CA GLN A 8 24.35 10.20 -7.60
C GLN A 8 25.55 9.79 -8.44
N GLN A 9 26.37 8.83 -7.97
CA GLN A 9 27.54 8.35 -8.69
C GLN A 9 27.16 7.63 -10.00
N PHE A 10 26.05 6.89 -9.98
CA PHE A 10 25.59 6.09 -11.12
C PHE A 10 24.69 6.83 -12.09
N TYR A 11 24.12 7.96 -11.67
CA TYR A 11 23.21 8.75 -12.49
C TYR A 11 23.97 9.55 -13.57
N LYS A 12 23.51 9.44 -14.82
CA LYS A 12 24.12 10.09 -16.00
C LYS A 12 23.28 11.18 -16.63
N GLY A 13 22.09 11.44 -16.10
CA GLY A 13 21.16 12.43 -16.65
C GLY A 13 19.93 11.78 -17.31
N ARG A 14 19.28 12.54 -18.19
CA ARG A 14 17.96 12.21 -18.75
C ARG A 14 17.89 12.46 -20.25
N ALA A 15 17.18 11.59 -20.95
CA ALA A 15 16.99 11.70 -22.39
C ALA A 15 15.65 11.13 -22.86
N LYS A 16 15.19 11.56 -24.03
CA LYS A 16 14.10 10.91 -24.77
C LYS A 16 14.66 9.70 -25.50
N ILE A 17 14.09 8.54 -25.25
CA ILE A 17 14.50 7.27 -25.85
C ILE A 17 13.33 6.67 -26.63
N SER A 18 13.63 6.13 -27.81
CA SER A 18 12.65 5.41 -28.62
C SER A 18 12.11 4.18 -27.88
N LEU A 19 10.80 3.92 -27.97
CA LEU A 19 10.17 2.88 -27.14
C LEU A 19 10.74 1.47 -27.35
N HIS A 20 11.22 1.17 -28.56
CA HIS A 20 11.72 -0.16 -28.92
C HIS A 20 13.03 -0.53 -28.21
N HIS A 21 13.73 0.45 -27.61
CA HIS A 21 14.93 0.17 -26.82
C HIS A 21 14.61 -0.27 -25.39
N PHE A 22 13.39 -0.07 -24.88
CA PHE A 22 13.09 -0.47 -23.50
C PHE A 22 12.80 -1.96 -23.39
N GLU A 23 13.50 -2.63 -22.48
CA GLU A 23 13.23 -4.00 -22.10
C GLU A 23 12.55 -4.05 -20.73
N ILE A 24 11.33 -4.58 -20.74
CA ILE A 24 10.52 -4.74 -19.53
C ILE A 24 11.13 -5.82 -18.64
N ASN A 25 11.31 -5.50 -17.36
CA ASN A 25 11.73 -6.48 -16.38
C ASN A 25 10.58 -7.48 -16.13
N LYS A 26 10.69 -8.67 -16.73
CA LYS A 26 9.71 -9.76 -16.59
C LYS A 26 9.72 -10.40 -15.19
N SER A 27 10.79 -10.18 -14.43
CA SER A 27 10.96 -10.68 -13.05
C SER A 27 10.23 -9.82 -12.02
N ALA A 28 9.39 -8.85 -12.44
CA ALA A 28 8.49 -8.08 -11.57
C ALA A 28 7.00 -8.54 -11.68
N PRO A 29 6.67 -9.83 -11.49
CA PRO A 29 5.38 -10.39 -11.86
C PRO A 29 4.19 -9.84 -11.06
N ARG A 30 4.37 -9.41 -9.80
CA ARG A 30 3.23 -8.90 -9.00
C ARG A 30 2.70 -7.54 -9.43
N THR A 31 3.56 -6.69 -10.01
CA THR A 31 3.16 -5.33 -10.40
C THR A 31 2.60 -5.30 -11.82
N ILE A 32 3.09 -6.20 -12.70
CA ILE A 32 2.71 -6.28 -14.10
C ILE A 32 1.56 -7.27 -14.27
N ASN A 33 0.34 -6.79 -14.07
CA ASN A 33 -0.88 -7.52 -14.44
C ASN A 33 -1.73 -6.67 -15.41
N GLU A 34 -2.62 -7.35 -16.14
CA GLU A 34 -3.44 -6.73 -17.17
C GLU A 34 -4.30 -5.57 -16.63
N PHE A 35 -4.84 -5.71 -15.42
CA PHE A 35 -5.64 -4.69 -14.76
C PHE A 35 -4.84 -3.41 -14.47
N ASN A 36 -3.61 -3.54 -13.96
CA ASN A 36 -2.73 -2.42 -13.68
C ASN A 36 -2.28 -1.73 -14.97
N VAL A 37 -2.02 -2.49 -16.04
CA VAL A 37 -1.70 -1.91 -17.35
C VAL A 37 -2.91 -1.17 -17.93
N GLN A 38 -4.13 -1.70 -17.80
CA GLN A 38 -5.36 -1.03 -18.22
C GLN A 38 -5.66 0.24 -17.42
N ASN A 39 -5.44 0.23 -16.11
CA ASN A 39 -5.59 1.45 -15.30
C ASN A 39 -4.57 2.52 -15.69
N MET A 40 -3.31 2.13 -15.91
CA MET A 40 -2.27 3.04 -16.40
C MET A 40 -2.60 3.59 -17.81
N ASP A 41 -3.13 2.75 -18.69
CA ASP A 41 -3.61 3.14 -20.02
C ASP A 41 -4.79 4.13 -19.94
N ARG A 42 -5.72 3.92 -18.99
CA ARG A 42 -6.82 4.85 -18.73
C ARG A 42 -6.33 6.19 -18.18
N CYS A 43 -5.37 6.20 -17.24
CA CYS A 43 -4.78 7.45 -16.74
C CYS A 43 -4.04 8.21 -17.85
N LEU A 44 -3.36 7.49 -18.77
CA LEU A 44 -2.78 8.09 -19.98
C LEU A 44 -3.86 8.74 -20.88
N GLN A 45 -5.07 8.19 -20.93
CA GLN A 45 -6.20 8.73 -21.69
C GLN A 45 -6.87 9.95 -21.03
N SER A 46 -7.20 9.85 -19.74
CA SER A 46 -8.10 10.79 -19.07
C SER A 46 -7.40 12.04 -18.54
N GLU A 47 -6.15 11.90 -18.09
CA GLU A 47 -5.41 12.99 -17.42
C GLU A 47 -4.23 13.50 -18.24
N GLY A 48 -3.97 12.89 -19.41
CA GLY A 48 -2.87 13.30 -20.28
C GLY A 48 -1.53 13.26 -19.56
N ILE A 49 -1.21 12.14 -18.89
CA ILE A 49 0.07 11.89 -18.21
C ILE A 49 1.19 12.50 -19.05
N SER A 50 1.71 13.63 -18.56
CA SER A 50 2.71 14.37 -19.30
C SER A 50 4.00 13.55 -19.25
N ARG A 51 4.42 13.05 -20.42
CA ARG A 51 5.73 12.40 -20.62
C ARG A 51 6.89 13.33 -20.26
N LEU A 52 6.63 14.62 -20.10
CA LEU A 52 7.57 15.65 -19.69
C LEU A 52 7.52 15.96 -18.19
N ASN A 53 6.52 15.45 -17.45
CA ASN A 53 6.50 15.54 -16.00
C ASN A 53 7.55 14.55 -15.43
N PRO A 54 8.52 15.02 -14.62
CA PRO A 54 9.53 14.17 -13.98
C PRO A 54 8.98 12.96 -13.23
N ASP A 55 7.79 13.05 -12.62
CA ASP A 55 7.16 11.94 -11.90
C ASP A 55 6.82 10.74 -12.80
N ASN A 56 6.80 10.98 -14.13
CA ASN A 56 6.49 10.00 -15.15
C ASN A 56 7.72 9.46 -15.87
N PHE A 57 8.92 9.93 -15.54
CA PHE A 57 10.14 9.39 -16.14
C PHE A 57 10.34 7.95 -15.71
N VAL A 58 11.00 7.18 -16.56
CA VAL A 58 11.37 5.80 -16.25
C VAL A 58 12.84 5.74 -15.92
N LYS A 59 13.22 4.89 -14.99
CA LYS A 59 14.64 4.68 -14.64
C LYS A 59 15.15 3.47 -15.37
N VAL A 60 16.27 3.61 -16.06
CA VAL A 60 16.84 2.54 -16.87
C VAL A 60 18.33 2.43 -16.68
N LEU A 61 18.82 1.23 -16.98
CA LEU A 61 20.25 0.99 -17.10
C LEU A 61 20.71 1.14 -18.53
N ILE A 62 21.90 1.70 -18.65
CA ILE A 62 22.64 1.75 -19.90
C ILE A 62 24.09 1.34 -19.63
N ASP A 63 24.63 0.51 -20.53
CA ASP A 63 26.05 0.18 -20.51
C ASP A 63 26.89 1.44 -20.79
N ALA A 64 27.98 1.63 -20.06
CA ALA A 64 28.81 2.82 -20.17
C ALA A 64 29.38 2.98 -21.59
N SER A 65 29.83 1.89 -22.23
CA SER A 65 30.36 1.92 -23.59
C SER A 65 29.29 2.27 -24.62
N VAL A 66 28.06 1.81 -24.41
CA VAL A 66 26.90 2.15 -25.27
C VAL A 66 26.53 3.62 -25.14
N LEU A 67 26.54 4.15 -23.91
CA LEU A 67 26.29 5.57 -23.67
C LEU A 67 27.36 6.44 -24.34
N GLU A 68 28.64 6.10 -24.15
CA GLU A 68 29.77 6.79 -24.79
C GLU A 68 29.65 6.76 -26.32
N GLN A 69 29.34 5.60 -26.90
CA GLN A 69 29.14 5.45 -28.35
C GLN A 69 27.96 6.32 -28.85
N ALA A 70 26.84 6.33 -28.14
CA ALA A 70 25.65 7.09 -28.51
C ALA A 70 25.91 8.60 -28.48
N LEU A 71 26.65 9.08 -27.48
CA LEU A 71 27.07 10.47 -27.35
C LEU A 71 28.08 10.87 -28.44
N ALA A 72 29.08 10.01 -28.71
CA ALA A 72 30.09 10.22 -29.74
C ALA A 72 29.45 10.30 -31.14
N THR A 73 28.50 9.43 -31.45
CA THR A 73 27.76 9.43 -32.73
C THR A 73 27.00 10.74 -32.96
N GLN A 74 26.60 11.42 -31.89
CA GLN A 74 25.89 12.70 -31.92
C GLN A 74 26.83 13.91 -31.72
N ASN A 75 28.16 13.70 -31.70
CA ASN A 75 29.16 14.72 -31.40
C ASN A 75 28.84 15.52 -30.13
N ALA A 76 28.39 14.83 -29.08
CA ALA A 76 27.92 15.45 -27.86
C ALA A 76 28.64 14.90 -26.62
N SER A 77 28.66 15.68 -25.54
CA SER A 77 29.19 15.27 -24.24
C SER A 77 28.07 14.92 -23.27
N GLU A 78 28.39 14.25 -22.16
CA GLU A 78 27.42 13.88 -21.12
C GLU A 78 26.62 15.10 -20.57
N ALA A 79 27.20 16.30 -20.64
CA ALA A 79 26.56 17.54 -20.18
C ALA A 79 25.17 17.79 -20.79
N ILE A 80 24.92 17.31 -22.01
CA ILE A 80 23.62 17.45 -22.69
C ILE A 80 22.49 16.73 -21.95
N LEU A 81 22.80 15.67 -21.19
CA LEU A 81 21.83 14.85 -20.47
C LEU A 81 21.32 15.55 -19.19
N HIS A 82 22.01 16.59 -18.74
CA HIS A 82 21.60 17.41 -17.60
C HIS A 82 20.89 18.70 -18.02
N GLY A 83 20.89 19.00 -19.34
CA GLY A 83 20.24 20.16 -19.92
C GLY A 83 18.77 19.93 -20.31
N PRO A 84 18.28 20.65 -21.33
CA PRO A 84 16.96 20.44 -21.91
C PRO A 84 16.77 19.02 -22.47
N LEU A 85 15.55 18.48 -22.37
CA LEU A 85 15.24 17.12 -22.81
C LEU A 85 15.40 16.93 -24.32
N GLN A 86 16.40 16.15 -24.70
CA GLN A 86 16.75 15.80 -26.07
C GLN A 86 16.70 14.29 -26.33
N PHE A 87 16.65 13.90 -27.60
CA PHE A 87 16.74 12.50 -27.99
C PHE A 87 18.17 12.00 -27.86
N LEU A 88 18.32 10.78 -27.34
CA LEU A 88 19.57 10.04 -27.40
C LEU A 88 19.36 8.87 -28.35
N ASN A 89 20.01 8.92 -29.51
CA ASN A 89 19.97 7.85 -30.51
C ASN A 89 20.90 6.72 -30.07
N LEU A 90 20.31 5.56 -29.79
CA LEU A 90 21.04 4.35 -29.41
C LEU A 90 21.16 3.42 -30.62
N PRO A 91 22.20 2.56 -30.68
CA PRO A 91 22.25 1.49 -31.66
C PRO A 91 20.99 0.62 -31.62
N ASP A 92 20.46 0.19 -32.78
CA ASP A 92 19.20 -0.57 -32.88
C ASP A 92 19.19 -1.90 -32.08
N THR A 93 20.38 -2.48 -31.86
CA THR A 93 20.58 -3.69 -31.05
C THR A 93 20.48 -3.44 -29.55
N THR A 94 20.52 -2.19 -29.11
CA THR A 94 20.52 -1.81 -27.69
C THR A 94 19.17 -2.09 -27.06
N ARG A 95 19.21 -2.71 -25.88
CA ARG A 95 18.07 -2.88 -24.98
C ARG A 95 18.42 -2.32 -23.61
N LEU A 96 17.58 -1.44 -23.10
CA LEU A 96 17.71 -0.77 -21.82
C LEU A 96 16.80 -1.46 -20.81
N HIS A 97 17.39 -2.02 -19.76
CA HIS A 97 16.62 -2.66 -18.70
C HIS A 97 15.88 -1.61 -17.86
N VAL A 98 14.55 -1.74 -17.79
CA VAL A 98 13.70 -0.83 -17.02
C VAL A 98 13.70 -1.22 -15.53
N LEU A 99 14.29 -0.36 -14.71
CA LEU A 99 14.32 -0.49 -13.24
C LEU A 99 12.99 -0.07 -12.62
N GLN A 100 12.45 1.06 -13.09
CA GLN A 100 11.24 1.65 -12.56
C GLN A 100 10.39 2.18 -13.70
N GLY A 101 9.08 1.90 -13.64
CA GLY A 101 8.11 2.37 -14.65
C GLY A 101 7.75 1.35 -15.73
N ASN A 102 7.95 0.06 -15.48
CA ASN A 102 7.54 -1.04 -16.39
C ASN A 102 6.10 -0.89 -16.91
N LEU A 103 5.15 -0.58 -16.02
CA LEU A 103 3.74 -0.35 -16.40
C LEU A 103 3.56 0.83 -17.37
N ARG A 104 4.35 1.90 -17.22
CA ARG A 104 4.27 3.08 -18.11
C ARG A 104 4.75 2.72 -19.50
N ILE A 105 5.86 2.01 -19.61
CA ILE A 105 6.37 1.54 -20.91
C ILE A 105 5.39 0.56 -21.55
N LEU A 106 4.83 -0.40 -20.80
CA LEU A 106 3.83 -1.33 -21.33
C LEU A 106 2.59 -0.60 -21.86
N ALA A 107 2.03 0.34 -21.09
CA ALA A 107 0.89 1.14 -21.52
C ALA A 107 1.24 2.01 -22.74
N ALA A 108 2.42 2.65 -22.76
CA ALA A 108 2.90 3.44 -23.89
C ALA A 108 3.07 2.59 -25.17
N THR A 109 3.58 1.36 -25.04
CA THR A 109 3.73 0.41 -26.15
C THR A 109 2.37 0.03 -26.73
N ARG A 110 1.36 -0.27 -25.91
CA ARG A 110 -0.01 -0.56 -26.37
C ARG A 110 -0.61 0.60 -27.17
N ARG A 111 -0.28 1.82 -26.78
CA ARG A 111 -0.73 3.04 -27.47
C ARG A 111 0.14 3.45 -28.66
N SER A 112 1.13 2.64 -29.04
CA SER A 112 2.06 2.94 -30.14
C SER A 112 2.76 4.30 -29.98
N VAL A 113 3.06 4.69 -28.74
CA VAL A 113 3.83 5.90 -28.45
C VAL A 113 5.25 5.72 -28.99
N LYS A 114 5.84 6.75 -29.59
CA LYS A 114 7.16 6.61 -30.24
C LYS A 114 8.34 6.61 -29.26
N TRP A 115 8.21 7.33 -28.14
CA TRP A 115 9.30 7.58 -27.21
C TRP A 115 8.82 7.87 -25.79
N TRP A 116 9.72 7.66 -24.83
CA TRP A 116 9.55 8.01 -23.42
C TRP A 116 10.80 8.68 -22.85
N VAL A 117 10.67 9.44 -21.76
CA VAL A 117 11.83 10.04 -21.06
C VAL A 117 12.41 9.03 -20.09
N ALA A 118 13.71 8.75 -20.24
CA ALA A 118 14.47 7.88 -19.38
C ALA A 118 15.47 8.68 -18.54
N GLU A 119 15.54 8.37 -17.24
CA GLU A 119 16.67 8.66 -16.38
C GLU A 119 17.70 7.53 -16.52
N LEU A 120 18.91 7.89 -16.95
CA LEU A 120 19.96 6.95 -17.32
C LEU A 120 20.88 6.71 -16.14
N TYR A 121 21.11 5.43 -15.84
CA TYR A 121 22.07 5.00 -14.83
C TYR A 121 23.07 4.03 -15.48
N THR A 122 24.35 4.26 -15.26
CA THR A 122 25.39 3.26 -15.59
C THR A 122 25.64 2.38 -14.39
N TYR A 123 26.07 1.15 -14.63
CA TYR A 123 26.50 0.23 -13.58
C TYR A 123 27.98 -0.13 -13.80
N ASP A 124 28.75 -0.17 -12.72
CA ASP A 124 30.17 -0.57 -12.68
C ASP A 124 30.33 -2.04 -12.27
N GLY A 125 29.38 -2.89 -12.70
CA GLY A 125 29.30 -4.30 -12.29
C GLY A 125 28.26 -4.60 -11.20
N PHE A 126 27.46 -3.61 -10.79
CA PHE A 126 26.29 -3.83 -9.94
C PHE A 126 25.08 -4.25 -10.79
N GLU A 127 24.63 -5.50 -10.68
CA GLU A 127 23.40 -5.97 -11.33
C GLU A 127 22.16 -5.39 -10.60
N PRO A 128 21.39 -4.49 -11.21
CA PRO A 128 20.33 -3.74 -10.49
C PRO A 128 19.07 -4.56 -10.25
N ASP A 129 19.08 -5.80 -10.72
CA ASP A 129 18.18 -6.86 -10.39
C ASP A 129 18.38 -7.41 -8.95
N ILE A 130 19.24 -6.79 -8.12
CA ILE A 130 19.43 -7.11 -6.69
C ILE A 130 18.13 -7.11 -5.89
N LEU A 131 17.10 -6.39 -6.34
CA LEU A 131 15.73 -6.63 -5.88
C LEU A 131 15.22 -7.92 -6.52
N ASP A 132 15.68 -9.04 -5.99
CA ASP A 132 15.14 -10.36 -6.31
C ASP A 132 13.73 -10.47 -5.73
N TYR A 133 12.77 -10.14 -6.56
CA TYR A 133 11.35 -10.26 -6.24
C TYR A 133 11.01 -11.66 -5.68
N ASN A 134 11.60 -12.73 -6.22
CA ASN A 134 11.33 -14.09 -5.75
C ASN A 134 11.79 -14.25 -4.29
N THR A 135 12.97 -13.72 -3.96
CA THR A 135 13.42 -13.71 -2.57
C THR A 135 12.49 -12.89 -1.67
N VAL A 136 12.00 -11.72 -2.12
CA VAL A 136 11.05 -10.92 -1.32
C VAL A 136 9.74 -11.69 -1.09
N ASP A 137 9.19 -12.31 -2.13
CA ASP A 137 7.97 -13.14 -2.10
C ASP A 137 8.12 -14.31 -1.11
N GLU A 138 9.29 -14.95 -1.11
CA GLU A 138 9.59 -16.06 -0.21
C GLU A 138 9.80 -15.67 1.26
N LEU A 139 10.12 -14.40 1.53
CA LEU A 139 10.45 -13.90 2.88
C LEU A 139 9.35 -13.04 3.49
N GLU A 140 8.60 -12.29 2.70
CA GLU A 140 7.53 -11.45 3.20
C GLU A 140 6.50 -12.28 3.97
N THR A 141 5.79 -11.64 4.88
CA THR A 141 4.80 -12.28 5.76
C THR A 141 5.33 -13.21 6.85
N LEU A 142 6.58 -13.66 6.77
CA LEU A 142 7.20 -14.47 7.82
C LEU A 142 7.51 -13.64 9.07
N MET A 143 7.46 -14.26 10.25
CA MET A 143 7.67 -13.62 11.55
C MET A 143 8.88 -14.23 12.30
N PRO A 144 10.11 -13.98 11.85
CA PRO A 144 11.32 -14.68 12.29
C PRO A 144 11.59 -14.66 13.80
N ARG A 145 11.26 -13.54 14.47
CA ARG A 145 11.52 -13.40 15.91
C ARG A 145 10.51 -14.14 16.78
N LEU A 146 9.26 -14.26 16.32
CA LEU A 146 8.14 -14.81 17.12
C LEU A 146 7.76 -16.24 16.73
N SER A 147 7.94 -16.63 15.47
CA SER A 147 7.61 -17.97 14.96
C SER A 147 8.89 -18.79 14.73
N LEU A 148 9.10 -19.82 15.56
CA LEU A 148 10.19 -20.77 15.38
C LEU A 148 10.09 -21.53 14.05
N ASN A 149 8.87 -21.76 13.57
CA ASN A 149 8.61 -22.37 12.27
C ASN A 149 9.09 -21.47 11.13
N ASP A 150 8.72 -20.19 11.16
CA ASP A 150 9.11 -19.22 10.12
C ASP A 150 10.63 -19.01 10.12
N ARG A 151 11.23 -19.02 11.31
CA ARG A 151 12.68 -19.00 11.45
C ARG A 151 13.35 -20.17 10.74
N ALA A 152 12.85 -21.38 10.95
CA ALA A 152 13.37 -22.58 10.27
C ALA A 152 13.18 -22.49 8.75
N ILE A 153 12.03 -21.98 8.28
CA ILE A 153 11.76 -21.74 6.85
C ILE A 153 12.80 -20.78 6.25
N ILE A 154 13.07 -19.64 6.91
CA ILE A 154 14.04 -18.65 6.42
C ILE A 154 15.44 -19.27 6.35
N GLN A 155 15.84 -20.01 7.38
CA GLN A 155 17.16 -20.68 7.41
C GLN A 155 17.30 -21.72 6.29
N ASP A 156 16.30 -22.56 6.08
CA ASP A 156 16.27 -23.55 5.00
C ASP A 156 16.34 -22.87 3.62
N LYS A 157 15.55 -21.81 3.40
CA LYS A 157 15.60 -21.02 2.17
C LYS A 157 16.98 -20.40 1.93
N MET A 158 17.61 -19.85 2.97
CA MET A 158 18.97 -19.31 2.88
C MET A 158 20.00 -20.39 2.51
N GLN A 159 19.88 -21.61 3.05
CA GLN A 159 20.73 -22.74 2.67
C GLN A 159 20.50 -23.19 1.22
N LYS A 160 19.25 -23.18 0.76
CA LYS A 160 18.87 -23.47 -0.64
C LYS A 160 19.24 -22.35 -1.62
N GLY A 161 19.77 -21.24 -1.10
CA GLY A 161 20.30 -20.16 -1.91
C GLY A 161 19.23 -19.18 -2.39
N ILE A 162 18.36 -18.69 -1.51
CA ILE A 162 17.74 -17.36 -1.75
C ILE A 162 18.83 -16.27 -1.65
N LEU A 163 18.54 -15.04 -2.12
CA LEU A 163 19.53 -13.95 -2.20
C LEU A 163 20.77 -14.30 -3.06
N GLN A 164 20.60 -15.05 -4.15
CA GLN A 164 21.74 -15.44 -5.01
C GLN A 164 22.50 -14.24 -5.57
N LYS A 165 21.76 -13.16 -5.81
CA LYS A 165 22.28 -11.88 -6.32
C LYS A 165 23.05 -11.08 -5.28
N ALA A 166 22.88 -11.39 -3.98
CA ALA A 166 23.69 -10.79 -2.93
C ALA A 166 25.06 -11.48 -2.88
N ARG A 167 26.10 -10.69 -2.56
CA ARG A 167 27.46 -11.20 -2.35
C ARG A 167 27.44 -12.28 -1.28
N SER A 168 28.13 -13.39 -1.51
CA SER A 168 28.15 -14.54 -0.60
C SER A 168 28.60 -14.17 0.81
N GLU A 169 29.52 -13.20 0.94
CA GLU A 169 30.02 -12.67 2.22
C GLU A 169 28.97 -11.90 3.03
N ASP A 170 27.99 -11.28 2.37
CA ASP A 170 26.94 -10.49 3.03
C ASP A 170 25.76 -11.35 3.50
N ARG A 171 25.58 -12.55 2.93
CA ARG A 171 24.41 -13.41 3.22
C ARG A 171 24.25 -13.77 4.71
N PRO A 172 25.30 -14.14 5.46
CA PRO A 172 25.17 -14.40 6.91
C PRO A 172 24.68 -13.17 7.67
N ARG A 173 25.21 -11.98 7.32
CA ARG A 173 24.82 -10.71 7.94
C ARG A 173 23.36 -10.34 7.64
N VAL A 174 22.89 -10.64 6.42
CA VAL A 174 21.47 -10.46 6.07
C VAL A 174 20.60 -11.42 6.86
N LEU A 175 21.00 -12.70 6.99
CA LEU A 175 20.27 -13.67 7.81
C LEU A 175 20.13 -13.18 9.25
N ASP A 176 21.22 -12.77 9.89
CA ASP A 176 21.21 -12.29 11.27
C ASP A 176 20.21 -11.13 11.45
N ARG A 177 20.21 -10.17 10.52
CA ARG A 177 19.25 -9.05 10.55
C ARG A 177 17.81 -9.50 10.34
N LEU A 178 17.56 -10.47 9.46
CA LEU A 178 16.23 -11.03 9.27
C LEU A 178 15.71 -11.66 10.57
N MET A 179 16.58 -12.35 11.32
CA MET A 179 16.19 -13.00 12.58
C MET A 179 15.71 -12.01 13.66
N GLU A 180 16.22 -10.79 13.63
CA GLU A 180 15.91 -9.74 14.62
C GLU A 180 14.65 -8.92 14.27
N ILE A 181 13.98 -9.18 13.13
CA ILE A 181 12.81 -8.41 12.72
C ILE A 181 11.66 -8.62 13.71
N ASP A 182 11.25 -7.51 14.32
CA ASP A 182 10.10 -7.39 15.20
C ASP A 182 8.79 -7.54 14.40
N GLY A 183 8.26 -8.76 14.38
CA GLY A 183 6.98 -9.07 13.74
C GLY A 183 7.14 -9.55 12.31
N ARG A 184 6.20 -9.16 11.45
CA ARG A 184 6.11 -9.61 10.06
C ARG A 184 7.15 -8.92 9.18
N ILE A 185 7.85 -9.65 8.33
CA ILE A 185 8.66 -9.07 7.25
C ILE A 185 7.72 -8.34 6.29
N LEU A 186 7.84 -7.01 6.25
CA LEU A 186 7.01 -6.15 5.43
C LEU A 186 7.59 -5.99 4.02
N SER A 187 6.72 -5.87 3.04
CA SER A 187 7.04 -5.49 1.67
C SER A 187 6.06 -4.43 1.18
N PHE A 188 6.34 -3.80 0.03
CA PHE A 188 5.37 -2.93 -0.62
C PHE A 188 4.09 -3.67 -1.00
N HIS A 189 4.18 -4.96 -1.35
CA HIS A 189 3.01 -5.78 -1.61
C HIS A 189 2.16 -5.93 -0.35
N THR A 190 2.76 -6.32 0.77
CA THR A 190 2.01 -6.49 2.03
C THR A 190 1.44 -5.16 2.52
N PHE A 191 2.17 -4.05 2.36
CA PHE A 191 1.67 -2.71 2.64
C PHE A 191 0.41 -2.39 1.83
N THR A 192 0.44 -2.58 0.49
CA THR A 192 -0.75 -2.35 -0.35
C THR A 192 -1.92 -3.26 0.04
N ARG A 193 -1.64 -4.52 0.42
CA ARG A 193 -2.67 -5.44 0.90
C ARG A 193 -3.29 -4.98 2.22
N ASP A 194 -2.49 -4.51 3.17
CA ASP A 194 -2.97 -4.00 4.44
C ASP A 194 -3.86 -2.76 4.22
N PHE A 195 -3.56 -1.92 3.22
CA PHE A 195 -4.40 -0.77 2.86
C PHE A 195 -5.80 -1.14 2.37
N LEU A 196 -5.99 -2.30 1.71
CA LEU A 196 -7.32 -2.79 1.32
C LEU A 196 -8.18 -3.08 2.57
N PHE A 197 -7.56 -3.59 3.62
CA PHE A 197 -8.23 -3.82 4.90
C PHE A 197 -8.57 -2.50 5.60
N PHE A 198 -7.66 -1.52 5.60
CA PHE A 198 -7.96 -0.18 6.10
C PHE A 198 -9.06 0.51 5.29
N GLU A 199 -9.13 0.31 3.98
CA GLU A 199 -10.21 0.82 3.13
C GLU A 199 -11.57 0.28 3.58
N ALA A 200 -11.66 -1.01 3.91
CA ALA A 200 -12.87 -1.60 4.50
C ALA A 200 -13.29 -0.85 5.78
N CYS A 201 -12.35 -0.66 6.70
CA CYS A 201 -12.60 0.06 7.94
C CYS A 201 -13.05 1.49 7.68
N MET A 202 -12.42 2.19 6.72
CA MET A 202 -12.80 3.54 6.33
C MET A 202 -14.22 3.61 5.74
N ILE A 203 -14.61 2.64 4.91
CA ILE A 203 -15.98 2.56 4.37
C ILE A 203 -17.00 2.42 5.50
N ALA A 204 -16.70 1.59 6.51
CA ALA A 204 -17.56 1.43 7.68
C ALA A 204 -17.63 2.72 8.51
N LEU A 205 -16.50 3.34 8.83
CA LEU A 205 -16.47 4.57 9.62
C LEU A 205 -17.10 5.76 8.89
N LYS A 206 -17.03 5.80 7.55
CA LYS A 206 -17.63 6.87 6.74
C LYS A 206 -19.15 6.92 6.90
N THR A 207 -19.81 5.81 7.26
CA THR A 207 -21.26 5.83 7.53
C THR A 207 -21.62 6.61 8.79
N LEU A 208 -20.66 6.89 9.68
CA LEU A 208 -20.85 7.71 10.87
C LEU A 208 -20.63 9.21 10.62
N LEU A 209 -20.17 9.60 9.42
CA LEU A 209 -19.99 10.99 9.03
C LEU A 209 -21.14 11.44 8.12
N PRO A 210 -21.38 12.77 8.02
CA PRO A 210 -22.36 13.31 7.07
C PRO A 210 -22.06 12.87 5.64
N LYS A 211 -23.10 12.51 4.87
CA LYS A 211 -22.98 11.96 3.49
C LYS A 211 -22.13 12.83 2.54
N ASN A 212 -22.13 14.15 2.74
CA ASN A 212 -21.43 15.12 1.91
C ASN A 212 -20.31 15.86 2.67
N PHE A 213 -19.69 15.21 3.66
CA PHE A 213 -18.57 15.81 4.37
C PHE A 213 -17.40 16.09 3.41
N GLY A 214 -16.97 17.36 3.33
CA GLY A 214 -15.98 17.83 2.35
C GLY A 214 -14.52 17.76 2.82
N GLY A 215 -14.27 17.39 4.08
CA GLY A 215 -12.94 17.27 4.65
C GLY A 215 -12.40 15.83 4.69
N THR A 216 -11.27 15.65 5.36
CA THR A 216 -10.70 14.32 5.62
C THR A 216 -11.49 13.58 6.71
N MET A 217 -11.44 12.24 6.72
CA MET A 217 -12.08 11.43 7.77
C MET A 217 -11.69 11.90 9.18
N LEU A 218 -10.40 12.14 9.42
CA LEU A 218 -9.90 12.61 10.71
C LEU A 218 -10.52 13.96 11.10
N GLN A 219 -10.58 14.93 10.18
CA GLN A 219 -11.22 16.23 10.43
C GLN A 219 -12.69 16.06 10.83
N GLY A 220 -13.44 15.21 10.12
CA GLY A 220 -14.86 14.97 10.44
C GLY A 220 -15.07 14.38 11.84
N PHE A 221 -14.19 13.47 12.27
CA PHE A 221 -14.25 12.93 13.63
C PHE A 221 -13.71 13.91 14.68
N GLN A 222 -12.74 14.75 14.35
CA GLN A 222 -12.30 15.84 15.23
C GLN A 222 -13.43 16.85 15.48
N GLU A 223 -14.18 17.22 14.44
CA GLU A 223 -15.36 18.10 14.55
C GLU A 223 -16.49 17.46 15.35
N ALA A 224 -16.66 16.14 15.24
CA ALA A 224 -17.65 15.38 15.99
C ALA A 224 -17.24 15.09 17.45
N HIS A 225 -15.96 15.24 17.82
CA HIS A 225 -15.50 14.88 19.16
C HIS A 225 -15.85 15.96 20.19
N PHE A 226 -16.72 15.62 21.13
CA PHE A 226 -17.21 16.55 22.14
C PHE A 226 -16.43 16.39 23.45
N GLN A 227 -15.70 17.45 23.86
CA GLN A 227 -14.81 17.49 25.04
C GLN A 227 -15.51 17.49 26.42
N SER A 228 -16.71 16.94 26.55
CA SER A 228 -17.49 17.04 27.80
C SER A 228 -17.25 15.89 28.77
N LEU A 229 -16.59 14.82 28.34
CA LEU A 229 -16.26 13.71 29.24
C LEU A 229 -14.99 14.04 30.04
N PRO A 230 -15.01 13.93 31.39
CA PRO A 230 -13.80 14.13 32.19
C PRO A 230 -12.84 12.96 31.97
N GLY A 231 -11.85 13.16 31.10
CA GLY A 231 -10.79 12.20 30.81
C GLY A 231 -11.00 11.39 29.54
N LEU A 232 -10.01 10.55 29.22
CA LEU A 232 -9.98 9.74 28.00
C LEU A 232 -10.71 8.41 28.24
N THR A 233 -11.83 8.20 27.56
CA THR A 233 -12.54 6.92 27.54
C THR A 233 -11.81 5.90 26.67
N LEU A 234 -11.42 4.76 27.24
CA LEU A 234 -10.80 3.64 26.54
C LEU A 234 -11.64 2.37 26.65
N GLN A 235 -12.04 1.80 25.53
CA GLN A 235 -12.48 0.42 25.41
C GLN A 235 -11.29 -0.53 25.64
N VAL A 236 -11.33 -1.27 26.74
CA VAL A 236 -10.28 -2.24 27.11
C VAL A 236 -10.68 -3.69 26.87
N SER A 237 -11.98 -3.95 26.68
CA SER A 237 -12.51 -5.22 26.18
C SER A 237 -13.79 -4.95 25.38
N GLU A 238 -14.40 -5.98 24.79
CA GLU A 238 -15.62 -5.82 24.00
C GLU A 238 -16.73 -5.05 24.73
N GLU A 239 -16.89 -5.30 26.03
CA GLU A 239 -17.96 -4.70 26.85
C GLU A 239 -17.46 -3.65 27.84
N ARG A 240 -16.14 -3.60 28.14
CA ARG A 240 -15.59 -2.74 29.21
C ARG A 240 -14.93 -1.47 28.67
N PHE A 241 -15.30 -0.35 29.30
CA PHE A 241 -14.69 0.95 29.10
C PHE A 241 -14.09 1.46 30.40
N GLU A 242 -12.96 2.15 30.31
CA GLU A 242 -12.25 2.78 31.42
C GLU A 242 -12.03 4.26 31.14
N ASN A 243 -12.16 5.10 32.16
CA ASN A 243 -11.76 6.50 32.08
C ASN A 243 -10.32 6.64 32.57
N ARG A 244 -9.45 7.18 31.71
CA ARG A 244 -8.07 7.52 32.06
C ARG A 244 -7.92 9.02 32.19
N ALA A 245 -6.81 9.43 32.80
CA ALA A 245 -6.43 10.84 32.85
C ALA A 245 -6.41 11.43 31.42
N PRO A 246 -6.83 12.70 31.26
CA PRO A 246 -6.84 13.35 29.96
C PRO A 246 -5.44 13.36 29.34
N SER A 247 -5.38 13.23 28.02
CA SER A 247 -4.15 13.19 27.23
C SER A 247 -4.20 14.29 26.17
N VAL A 248 -3.04 14.82 25.78
CA VAL A 248 -2.95 15.80 24.68
C VAL A 248 -3.54 15.24 23.38
N ASP A 249 -3.49 13.92 23.21
CA ASP A 249 -3.92 13.22 22.00
C ASP A 249 -5.29 12.51 22.16
N GLU A 250 -6.15 12.97 23.08
CA GLU A 250 -7.41 12.31 23.42
C GLU A 250 -8.25 11.96 22.17
N VAL A 251 -8.46 12.93 21.27
CA VAL A 251 -9.24 12.74 20.05
C VAL A 251 -8.61 11.69 19.12
N ILE A 252 -7.28 11.69 19.01
CA ILE A 252 -6.54 10.72 18.18
C ILE A 252 -6.71 9.33 18.78
N ARG A 253 -6.60 9.19 20.11
CA ARG A 253 -6.81 7.91 20.83
C ARG A 253 -8.24 7.39 20.68
N SER A 254 -9.24 8.26 20.79
CA SER A 254 -10.64 7.89 20.53
C SER A 254 -10.85 7.47 19.07
N TYR A 255 -10.19 8.14 18.12
CA TYR A 255 -10.26 7.81 16.70
C TYR A 255 -9.57 6.48 16.36
N GLU A 256 -8.41 6.19 16.95
CA GLU A 256 -7.73 4.89 16.86
C GLU A 256 -8.65 3.75 17.36
N GLN A 257 -9.38 3.97 18.45
CA GLN A 257 -10.32 2.97 18.97
C GLN A 257 -11.52 2.73 18.07
N LEU A 258 -12.00 3.75 17.34
CA LEU A 258 -13.02 3.56 16.31
C LEU A 258 -12.51 2.66 15.18
N PHE A 259 -11.26 2.82 14.76
CA PHE A 259 -10.65 1.88 13.81
C PHE A 259 -10.60 0.46 14.38
N LEU A 260 -10.19 0.28 15.63
CA LEU A 260 -10.16 -1.04 16.26
C LEU A 260 -11.56 -1.68 16.35
N ALA A 261 -12.59 -0.89 16.63
CA ALA A 261 -13.98 -1.35 16.62
C ALA A 261 -14.42 -1.77 15.20
N ALA A 262 -14.12 -0.94 14.20
CA ALA A 262 -14.43 -1.26 12.80
C ALA A 262 -13.67 -2.51 12.32
N MET A 263 -12.41 -2.68 12.72
CA MET A 263 -11.59 -3.85 12.38
C MET A 263 -12.17 -5.16 12.94
N ARG A 264 -12.86 -5.12 14.09
CA ARG A 264 -13.49 -6.30 14.71
C ARG A 264 -14.67 -6.82 13.89
N ASP A 265 -15.45 -5.90 13.33
CA ASP A 265 -16.74 -6.21 12.68
C ASP A 265 -16.76 -5.92 11.17
N PHE A 266 -15.61 -5.62 10.56
CA PHE A 266 -15.52 -5.19 9.16
C PHE A 266 -16.20 -6.12 8.13
N PRO A 267 -16.21 -7.48 8.29
CA PRO A 267 -16.84 -8.33 7.28
C PRO A 267 -18.36 -8.22 7.29
N SER A 268 -18.96 -7.86 8.44
CA SER A 268 -20.39 -7.56 8.56
C SER A 268 -20.71 -6.13 8.15
N LEU A 269 -19.83 -5.18 8.50
CA LEU A 269 -20.04 -3.75 8.23
C LEU A 269 -19.90 -3.40 6.74
N THR A 270 -19.08 -4.17 6.01
CA THR A 270 -18.73 -3.91 4.61
C THR A 270 -19.10 -5.09 3.72
N SER A 271 -19.07 -4.88 2.40
CA SER A 271 -19.20 -5.97 1.43
C SER A 271 -17.89 -6.71 1.16
N LEU A 272 -16.79 -6.30 1.81
CA LEU A 272 -15.48 -6.90 1.62
C LEU A 272 -15.40 -8.19 2.43
N LYS A 273 -15.15 -9.29 1.73
CA LYS A 273 -15.01 -10.60 2.35
C LYS A 273 -13.55 -10.84 2.71
N PRO A 274 -13.24 -11.26 3.95
CA PRO A 274 -11.91 -11.75 4.30
C PRO A 274 -11.54 -12.92 3.39
N TYR A 275 -10.24 -13.12 3.18
CA TYR A 275 -9.77 -14.40 2.66
C TYR A 275 -10.18 -15.49 3.68
N GLN A 276 -10.89 -16.50 3.20
CA GLN A 276 -11.32 -17.64 4.00
C GLN A 276 -10.50 -18.84 3.55
N ASP A 277 -9.95 -19.60 4.50
CA ASP A 277 -9.43 -20.91 4.20
C ASP A 277 -10.61 -21.82 3.84
N ASP A 278 -10.47 -22.62 2.77
CA ASP A 278 -11.52 -23.47 2.21
C ASP A 278 -12.15 -24.48 3.21
N GLN A 279 -11.56 -24.63 4.39
CA GLN A 279 -11.95 -25.60 5.42
C GLN A 279 -12.70 -25.00 6.61
N ILE A 280 -12.87 -23.68 6.71
CA ILE A 280 -13.54 -23.06 7.86
C ILE A 280 -15.05 -22.96 7.58
N LEU A 281 -15.84 -23.59 8.46
CA LEU A 281 -17.29 -23.45 8.49
C LEU A 281 -17.66 -21.97 8.50
N LYS A 282 -18.54 -21.58 7.59
CA LYS A 282 -19.01 -20.21 7.43
C LYS A 282 -19.71 -19.77 8.72
N GLU A 283 -19.01 -19.02 9.57
CA GLU A 283 -19.61 -18.42 10.75
C GLU A 283 -20.74 -17.47 10.32
N GLU A 284 -21.87 -17.54 11.01
CA GLU A 284 -22.98 -16.63 10.81
C GLU A 284 -22.55 -15.23 11.27
N LEU A 285 -22.07 -14.45 10.32
CA LEU A 285 -21.82 -13.02 10.49
C LEU A 285 -23.11 -12.34 10.93
N GLY A 286 -23.08 -11.71 12.09
CA GLY A 286 -24.20 -10.94 12.62
C GLY A 286 -24.70 -9.90 11.62
N SER A 287 -25.99 -9.54 11.72
CA SER A 287 -26.65 -8.57 10.83
C SER A 287 -25.83 -7.27 10.70
N ARG A 288 -25.65 -6.80 9.46
CA ARG A 288 -24.95 -5.55 9.14
C ARG A 288 -25.53 -4.36 9.89
N LEU A 289 -26.85 -4.33 10.04
CA LEU A 289 -27.55 -3.28 10.77
C LEU A 289 -27.11 -3.25 12.24
N ASP A 290 -27.02 -4.42 12.87
CA ASP A 290 -26.67 -4.59 14.28
C ASP A 290 -25.25 -4.12 14.54
N ARG A 291 -24.31 -4.55 13.69
CA ARG A 291 -22.91 -4.12 13.79
C ARG A 291 -22.77 -2.62 13.54
N SER A 292 -23.56 -2.04 12.64
CA SER A 292 -23.57 -0.60 12.41
C SER A 292 -24.10 0.18 13.61
N ILE A 293 -25.13 -0.32 14.30
CA ILE A 293 -25.66 0.28 15.54
C ILE A 293 -24.60 0.21 16.64
N ASN A 294 -24.00 -0.96 16.86
CA ASN A 294 -22.95 -1.15 17.86
C ASN A 294 -21.75 -0.21 17.61
N LEU A 295 -21.34 -0.05 16.36
CA LEU A 295 -20.25 0.86 16.00
C LEU A 295 -20.59 2.33 16.33
N ALA A 296 -21.83 2.76 16.09
CA ALA A 296 -22.30 4.11 16.47
C ALA A 296 -22.35 4.28 18.00
N GLU A 297 -22.76 3.25 18.75
CA GLU A 297 -22.75 3.27 20.22
C GLU A 297 -21.34 3.39 20.79
N ILE A 298 -20.38 2.66 20.21
CA ILE A 298 -18.96 2.79 20.57
C ILE A 298 -18.49 4.22 20.27
N ALA A 299 -18.85 4.80 19.12
CA ALA A 299 -18.51 6.18 18.79
C ALA A 299 -19.02 7.18 19.84
N MET A 300 -20.28 7.03 20.28
CA MET A 300 -20.85 7.88 21.33
C MET A 300 -20.11 7.74 22.67
N LYS A 301 -19.77 6.50 23.08
CA LYS A 301 -19.01 6.23 24.31
C LYS A 301 -17.60 6.84 24.26
N LEU A 302 -17.00 6.87 23.08
CA LEU A 302 -15.68 7.48 22.83
C LEU A 302 -15.72 9.00 22.67
N GLY A 303 -16.89 9.64 22.83
CA GLY A 303 -17.04 11.09 22.81
C GLY A 303 -17.39 11.68 21.45
N PHE A 304 -17.68 10.87 20.42
CA PHE A 304 -18.09 11.36 19.10
C PHE A 304 -19.60 11.55 19.00
N GLN A 305 -20.03 12.73 18.56
CA GLN A 305 -21.44 13.11 18.41
C GLN A 305 -21.64 13.95 17.15
N ASN A 306 -22.56 13.50 16.29
CA ASN A 306 -23.13 14.28 15.18
C ASN A 306 -24.51 13.69 14.85
N ASP A 307 -25.30 14.38 14.02
CA ASP A 307 -26.66 13.93 13.67
C ASP A 307 -26.70 12.53 13.06
N THR A 308 -25.66 12.13 12.33
CA THR A 308 -25.56 10.80 11.72
C THR A 308 -25.36 9.73 12.80
N ILE A 309 -24.39 9.92 13.70
CA ILE A 309 -24.14 9.02 14.84
C ILE A 309 -25.38 8.92 15.74
N LEU A 310 -26.03 10.04 16.04
CA LEU A 310 -27.24 10.08 16.86
C LEU A 310 -28.41 9.36 16.19
N SER A 311 -28.60 9.53 14.88
CA SER A 311 -29.65 8.84 14.12
C SER A 311 -29.48 7.31 14.14
N HIS A 312 -28.23 6.83 14.08
CA HIS A 312 -27.91 5.42 14.22
C HIS A 312 -28.19 4.90 15.64
N GLY A 313 -27.92 5.71 16.68
CA GLY A 313 -28.22 5.37 18.08
C GLY A 313 -29.72 5.43 18.44
N GLN A 314 -30.52 6.27 17.77
CA GLN A 314 -31.97 6.33 17.97
C GLN A 314 -32.73 5.14 17.40
N GLY A 315 -32.13 4.41 16.43
CA GLY A 315 -32.65 3.12 15.97
C GLY A 315 -32.80 2.08 17.08
N THR A 316 -32.07 2.22 18.18
CA THR A 316 -32.12 1.37 19.37
C THR A 316 -33.48 1.45 20.09
N ILE A 317 -34.11 2.62 20.20
CA ILE A 317 -35.42 2.79 20.86
C ILE A 317 -36.53 2.09 20.07
N ALA A 318 -36.55 2.29 18.75
CA ALA A 318 -37.49 1.62 17.86
C ALA A 318 -37.30 0.09 17.83
N ARG A 319 -36.05 -0.37 17.99
CA ARG A 319 -35.70 -1.80 18.01
C ARG A 319 -36.08 -2.49 19.32
N TYR A 320 -35.84 -1.87 20.47
CA TYR A 320 -36.37 -2.38 21.75
C TYR A 320 -37.90 -2.37 21.74
N GLN A 321 -38.55 -1.35 21.17
CA GLN A 321 -40.00 -1.35 21.01
C GLN A 321 -40.48 -2.49 20.10
N MET A 322 -39.87 -2.71 18.93
CA MET A 322 -40.24 -3.82 18.03
C MET A 322 -39.99 -5.20 18.64
N VAL A 323 -38.82 -5.45 19.24
CA VAL A 323 -38.52 -6.75 19.87
C VAL A 323 -39.40 -6.99 21.09
N THR A 324 -39.71 -5.94 21.86
CA THR A 324 -40.64 -6.03 23.00
C THR A 324 -42.07 -6.28 22.52
N GLU A 325 -42.52 -5.62 21.43
CA GLU A 325 -43.84 -5.86 20.83
C GLU A 325 -43.96 -7.27 20.24
N GLU A 326 -42.92 -7.78 19.58
CA GLU A 326 -42.84 -9.14 19.04
C GLU A 326 -42.90 -10.18 20.17
N PHE A 327 -42.13 -9.98 21.24
CA PHE A 327 -42.12 -10.84 22.42
C PHE A 327 -43.46 -10.80 23.17
N LEU A 328 -44.08 -9.63 23.29
CA LEU A 328 -45.41 -9.48 23.88
C LEU A 328 -46.51 -10.12 23.03
N ARG A 329 -46.40 -10.12 21.69
CA ARG A 329 -47.31 -10.85 20.79
C ARG A 329 -47.19 -12.37 20.93
N GLN A 330 -45.99 -12.88 21.20
CA GLN A 330 -45.76 -14.31 21.46
C GLN A 330 -46.25 -14.77 22.84
N LEU A 331 -46.51 -13.83 23.75
CA LEU A 331 -47.02 -14.09 25.10
C LEU A 331 -48.54 -13.85 25.25
N GLN A 332 -49.23 -13.42 24.19
CA GLN A 332 -50.70 -13.40 24.17
C GLN A 332 -51.21 -14.80 23.77
N PRO A 333 -52.07 -15.44 24.59
CA PRO A 333 -52.54 -16.82 24.36
C PRO A 333 -53.44 -16.98 23.13
#